data_AF-A0A955SHM8-F1
#
_entry.id   AF-A0A955SHM8-F1
#
_cell.length_a   1.000
_cell.length_b   1.000
_cell.length_c   1.000
_cell.angle_alpha   90.00
_cell.angle_beta   90.00
_cell.angle_gamma   90.00
#
_symmetry.space_group_name_H-M   'P 1'
#
loop_
_entity.id
_entity.type
_entity.pdbx_description
1 polymer ?
#
loop_
_entity_poly.entity_id
_entity_poly.type
_entity_poly.pdbx_seq_one_letter_code
_entity_poly.pdbx_strand_id
1 'polypeptide(L)'
;VDIMGAGKTETILRDMALGLSKKLDQRYPEIDGEVIAVQPRILTTLSAVDKVRRDMELIAFKKGETVNYGDGSHGPDFIPMGGRLILSRVLSNYSEVQPLPENPVTEPIEVGDRVRVR
;
A
#
# COMPACT_ATOMS: atom_id res chain seq x y z
N VAL A 1 -39.02 19.10 -11.04
CA VAL A 1 -38.75 17.83 -10.35
C VAL A 1 -37.93 16.99 -11.31
N ASP A 2 -36.65 17.33 -11.43
CA ASP A 2 -35.52 16.74 -10.69
C ASP A 2 -34.98 15.50 -11.41
N ILE A 3 -33.93 15.75 -12.18
CA ILE A 3 -33.13 14.73 -12.85
C ILE A 3 -32.16 14.21 -11.79
N MET A 4 -32.52 13.07 -11.20
CA MET A 4 -31.87 12.41 -10.08
C MET A 4 -30.44 11.92 -10.46
N GLY A 5 -29.49 12.86 -10.38
CA GLY A 5 -28.22 12.84 -9.63
C GLY A 5 -27.45 11.56 -9.23
N ALA A 6 -27.56 10.41 -9.89
CA ALA A 6 -26.82 9.21 -9.44
C ALA A 6 -25.54 8.86 -10.25
N GLY A 7 -25.40 9.32 -11.49
CA GLY A 7 -24.37 8.77 -12.40
C GLY A 7 -23.00 9.47 -12.42
N LYS A 8 -22.82 10.63 -11.78
CA LYS A 8 -21.58 11.42 -11.89
C LYS A 8 -20.64 11.30 -10.69
N THR A 9 -21.15 10.84 -9.55
CA THR A 9 -20.38 10.81 -8.30
C THR A 9 -19.44 9.60 -8.24
N GLU A 10 -19.82 8.47 -8.83
CA GLU A 10 -18.98 7.25 -8.82
C GLU A 10 -17.75 7.35 -9.74
N THR A 11 -17.82 8.08 -10.85
CA THR A 11 -16.69 8.25 -11.77
C THR A 11 -15.58 9.11 -11.15
N ILE A 12 -15.96 10.13 -10.38
CA ILE A 12 -15.01 11.08 -9.77
C ILE A 12 -14.18 10.38 -8.68
N LEU A 13 -14.76 9.47 -7.90
CA LEU A 13 -14.03 8.73 -6.87
C LEU A 13 -12.99 7.77 -7.48
N ARG A 14 -13.31 7.12 -8.61
CA ARG A 14 -12.35 6.27 -9.33
C ARG A 14 -11.21 7.07 -9.95
N ASP A 15 -11.51 8.22 -10.56
CA ASP A 15 -10.49 9.08 -11.17
C ASP A 15 -9.60 9.77 -10.12
N MET A 16 -10.13 10.10 -8.94
CA MET A 16 -9.30 10.62 -7.84
C MET A 16 -8.36 9.54 -7.26
N ALA A 17 -8.81 8.29 -7.14
CA ALA A 17 -7.97 7.18 -6.69
C ALA A 17 -6.84 6.86 -7.69
N LEU A 18 -7.16 6.82 -8.99
CA LEU A 18 -6.18 6.62 -10.07
C LEU A 18 -5.24 7.82 -10.25
N GLY A 19 -5.74 9.04 -10.04
CA GLY A 19 -4.97 10.28 -10.11
C GLY A 19 -4.00 10.47 -8.94
N LEU A 20 -4.35 9.99 -7.74
CA LEU A 20 -3.44 9.92 -6.60
C LEU A 20 -2.33 8.90 -6.85
N SER A 21 -2.67 7.73 -7.42
CA SER A 21 -1.69 6.70 -7.79
C SER A 21 -0.65 7.23 -8.80
N LYS A 22 -1.07 7.93 -9.86
CA LYS A 22 -0.14 8.47 -10.89
C LYS A 22 0.69 9.69 -10.46
N LYS A 23 0.26 10.44 -9.42
CA LYS A 23 1.02 11.60 -8.91
C LYS A 23 2.01 11.24 -7.78
N LEU A 24 1.97 10.01 -7.26
CA LEU A 24 2.91 9.55 -6.24
C LEU A 24 4.29 9.17 -6.82
N ASP A 25 4.42 9.06 -8.14
CA ASP A 25 5.45 8.29 -8.85
C ASP A 25 6.76 9.04 -9.20
N GLN A 26 7.03 10.24 -8.65
CA GLN A 26 8.14 11.09 -9.16
C GLN A 26 9.10 11.72 -8.16
N ARG A 27 9.00 11.47 -6.85
CA ARG A 27 9.87 12.16 -5.86
C ARG A 27 10.63 11.28 -4.88
N TYR A 28 10.36 9.99 -4.83
CA TYR A 28 11.03 9.06 -3.93
C TYR A 28 11.44 7.83 -4.71
N PRO A 29 12.64 7.25 -4.47
CA PRO A 29 12.94 5.92 -5.01
C PRO A 29 11.83 4.99 -4.52
N GLU A 30 11.13 4.31 -5.43
CA GLU A 30 10.16 3.28 -5.05
C GLU A 30 10.90 2.16 -4.32
N ILE A 31 10.89 2.22 -2.99
CA ILE A 31 11.36 1.13 -2.15
C ILE A 31 10.15 0.24 -1.90
N ASP A 32 10.06 -0.81 -2.70
CA ASP A 32 9.08 -1.86 -2.56
C ASP A 32 9.54 -2.94 -1.59
N GLY A 33 8.57 -3.57 -0.95
CA GLY A 33 8.76 -4.67 -0.04
C GLY A 33 7.61 -5.66 -0.05
N GLU A 34 7.84 -6.78 0.63
CA GLU A 34 6.82 -7.81 0.90
C GLU A 34 6.82 -8.14 2.39
N VAL A 35 5.65 -8.35 2.97
CA VAL A 35 5.48 -8.81 4.35
C VAL A 35 5.82 -10.30 4.41
N ILE A 36 6.81 -10.65 5.22
CA ILE A 36 7.28 -12.03 5.38
C ILE A 36 6.85 -12.66 6.71
N ALA A 37 6.44 -11.85 7.69
CA ALA A 37 5.87 -12.31 8.96
C ALA A 37 5.01 -11.22 9.61
N VAL A 38 4.04 -11.62 10.44
CA VAL A 38 3.11 -10.69 11.12
C VAL A 38 3.05 -10.86 12.63
N GLN A 39 3.50 -11.99 13.18
CA GLN A 39 3.55 -12.24 14.62
C GLN A 39 4.92 -12.80 15.02
N PRO A 40 5.54 -12.34 16.13
CA PRO A 40 5.05 -11.32 17.07
C PRO A 40 5.22 -9.86 16.57
N ARG A 41 5.84 -9.66 15.41
CA ARG A 41 6.09 -8.36 14.80
C ARG A 41 5.88 -8.46 13.29
N ILE A 42 5.59 -7.32 12.65
CA ILE A 42 5.48 -7.25 11.21
C ILE A 42 6.88 -7.12 10.62
N LEU A 43 7.30 -8.11 9.86
CA LEU A 43 8.59 -8.15 9.19
C LEU A 43 8.38 -8.01 7.68
N THR A 44 9.21 -7.19 7.04
CA THR A 44 9.15 -6.96 5.61
C THR A 44 10.52 -6.97 4.95
N THR A 45 10.62 -7.47 3.73
CA THR A 45 11.78 -7.26 2.85
C THR A 45 11.69 -5.87 2.22
N LEU A 46 12.81 -5.24 1.89
CA LEU A 46 12.83 -3.96 1.17
C LEU A 46 13.89 -4.02 0.08
N SER A 47 13.55 -3.59 -1.14
CA SER A 47 14.41 -3.70 -2.33
C SER A 47 15.68 -2.85 -2.28
N ALA A 48 15.67 -1.76 -1.49
CA ALA A 48 16.78 -0.82 -1.36
C ALA A 48 17.00 -0.42 0.11
N VAL A 49 17.32 -1.42 0.95
CA VAL A 49 17.46 -1.24 2.41
C VAL A 49 18.51 -0.18 2.80
N ASP A 50 19.52 0.06 1.96
CA ASP A 50 20.55 1.08 2.14
C ASP A 50 20.01 2.53 2.10
N LYS A 51 18.84 2.73 1.45
CA LYS A 51 18.18 4.03 1.32
C LYS A 51 17.10 4.25 2.38
N VAL A 52 16.82 3.22 3.19
CA VAL A 52 15.76 3.23 4.19
C VAL A 52 16.24 3.93 5.46
N ARG A 53 15.44 4.87 5.97
CA ARG A 53 15.66 5.55 7.24
C ARG A 53 14.58 5.17 8.24
N ARG A 54 14.90 5.20 9.54
CA ARG A 54 13.97 4.76 10.61
C ARG A 54 12.71 5.61 10.75
N ASP A 55 12.74 6.84 10.27
CA ASP A 55 11.63 7.79 10.27
C ASP A 55 10.75 7.71 9.01
N MET A 56 11.08 6.80 8.07
CA MET A 56 10.29 6.64 6.86
C MET A 56 8.97 5.92 7.14
N GLU A 57 7.92 6.47 6.54
CA GLU A 57 6.59 5.86 6.54
C GLU A 57 6.43 4.90 5.36
N LEU A 58 5.67 3.84 5.58
CA LEU A 58 5.29 2.89 4.54
C LEU A 58 3.78 2.82 4.40
N ILE A 59 3.35 2.47 3.20
CA ILE A 59 1.98 2.12 2.86
C ILE A 59 1.92 0.61 2.70
N ALA A 60 0.97 -0.03 3.39
CA ALA A 60 0.65 -1.43 3.16
C ALA A 60 -0.38 -1.56 2.04
N PHE A 61 -0.19 -2.56 1.18
CA PHE A 61 -1.09 -2.92 0.12
C PHE A 61 -1.49 -4.38 0.27
N LYS A 62 -2.80 -4.62 0.28
CA LYS A 62 -3.35 -5.96 0.31
C LYS A 62 -3.00 -6.65 -0.99
N LYS A 63 -2.48 -7.87 -0.91
CA LYS A 63 -2.36 -8.73 -2.09
C LYS A 63 -3.77 -9.20 -2.49
N GLY A 64 -4.34 -8.52 -3.46
CA GLY A 64 -5.59 -8.91 -4.11
C GLY A 64 -5.33 -9.68 -5.40
N GLU A 65 -6.30 -10.49 -5.79
CA GLU A 65 -6.44 -10.94 -7.17
C GLU A 65 -7.56 -10.13 -7.80
N THR A 66 -7.23 -9.24 -8.74
CA THR A 66 -8.27 -8.56 -9.52
C THR A 66 -8.42 -9.29 -10.84
N VAL A 67 -9.67 -9.66 -11.13
CA VAL A 67 -10.06 -10.08 -12.47
C VAL A 67 -10.26 -8.82 -13.29
N ASN A 68 -9.39 -8.59 -14.26
CA ASN A 68 -9.61 -7.53 -15.24
C ASN A 68 -10.80 -7.92 -16.12
N TYR A 69 -11.99 -7.45 -15.77
CA TYR A 69 -13.23 -7.77 -16.49
C TYR A 69 -13.22 -7.35 -17.98
N GLY A 70 -12.25 -6.55 -18.41
CA GLY A 70 -12.07 -6.14 -19.80
C GLY A 70 -11.38 -7.17 -20.70
N ASP A 71 -10.47 -7.99 -20.18
CA ASP A 71 -9.70 -8.97 -20.96
C ASP A 71 -9.64 -10.37 -20.31
N GLY A 72 -10.29 -10.55 -19.14
CA GLY A 72 -10.27 -11.79 -18.38
C GLY A 72 -8.92 -12.11 -17.76
N SER A 73 -7.94 -11.20 -17.81
CA SER A 73 -6.64 -11.41 -17.20
C SER A 73 -6.73 -11.32 -15.68
N HIS A 74 -6.03 -12.24 -15.01
CA HIS A 74 -5.81 -12.18 -13.57
C HIS A 74 -4.49 -11.46 -13.34
N GLY A 75 -4.55 -10.29 -12.72
CA GLY A 75 -3.36 -9.54 -12.31
C GLY A 75 -3.31 -9.45 -10.78
N PRO A 76 -2.12 -9.50 -10.16
CA PRO A 76 -2.00 -9.10 -8.78
C PRO A 76 -2.37 -7.61 -8.69
N ASP A 77 -3.41 -7.30 -7.94
CA ASP A 77 -3.80 -5.94 -7.65
C ASP A 77 -3.41 -5.62 -6.22
N PHE A 78 -2.96 -4.40 -6.02
CA PHE A 78 -2.42 -3.95 -4.75
C PHE A 78 -3.32 -2.84 -4.24
N ILE A 79 -4.28 -3.24 -3.39
CA ILE A 79 -5.26 -2.33 -2.82
C ILE A 79 -4.64 -1.68 -1.58
N PRO A 80 -4.50 -0.35 -1.50
CA PRO A 80 -3.93 0.30 -0.33
C PRO A 80 -4.82 0.06 0.89
N MET A 81 -4.26 -0.49 1.97
CA MET A 81 -4.98 -0.99 3.16
C MET A 81 -5.45 0.11 4.13
N GLY A 82 -5.39 1.37 3.71
CA GLY A 82 -5.50 2.53 4.59
C GLY A 82 -4.36 2.62 5.61
N GLY A 83 -4.21 3.79 6.24
CA GLY A 83 -3.21 3.98 7.30
C GLY A 83 -1.75 4.09 6.84
N ARG A 84 -0.86 4.08 7.83
CA ARG A 84 0.59 4.13 7.67
C ARG A 84 1.27 3.11 8.56
N LEU A 85 2.42 2.64 8.09
CA LEU A 85 3.39 1.89 8.87
C LEU A 85 4.62 2.77 9.11
N ILE A 86 5.33 2.55 10.21
CA ILE A 86 6.63 3.15 10.48
C ILE A 86 7.69 2.08 10.69
N LEU A 87 8.91 2.38 10.25
CA LEU A 87 10.07 1.51 10.47
C LEU A 87 10.53 1.60 11.92
N SER A 88 10.39 0.50 12.65
CA SER A 88 10.89 0.39 14.02
C SER A 88 12.33 -0.11 14.07
N ARG A 89 12.74 -0.97 13.12
CA ARG A 89 14.12 -1.47 13.00
C ARG A 89 14.44 -1.85 11.56
N VAL A 90 15.68 -1.60 11.13
CA VAL A 90 16.20 -1.99 9.81
C VAL A 90 17.36 -2.96 10.04
N LEU A 91 17.31 -4.13 9.42
CA LEU A 91 18.35 -5.17 9.44
C LEU A 91 18.75 -5.51 8.00
N SER A 92 19.86 -6.21 7.83
CA SER A 92 20.45 -6.46 6.50
C SER A 92 19.53 -7.20 5.52
N ASN A 93 18.59 -8.02 6.04
CA ASN A 93 17.75 -8.90 5.23
C ASN A 93 16.24 -8.62 5.37
N TYR A 94 15.84 -7.86 6.40
CA TYR A 94 14.45 -7.53 6.66
C TYR A 94 14.36 -6.27 7.54
N SER A 95 13.18 -5.67 7.58
CA SER A 95 12.86 -4.55 8.44
C SER A 95 11.64 -4.87 9.30
N GLU A 96 11.66 -4.39 10.54
CA GLU A 96 10.51 -4.47 11.45
C GLU A 96 9.68 -3.20 11.31
N VAL A 97 8.40 -3.35 11.00
CA VAL A 97 7.45 -2.24 10.86
C VAL A 97 6.33 -2.35 11.88
N GLN A 98 5.73 -1.22 12.21
CA GLN A 98 4.59 -1.13 13.14
C GLN A 98 3.53 -0.18 12.57
N PRO A 99 2.23 -0.45 12.79
CA PRO A 99 1.18 0.51 12.49
C PRO A 99 1.42 1.83 13.22
N LEU A 100 1.27 2.93 12.49
CA LEU A 100 1.39 4.27 13.05
C LEU A 100 0.19 4.54 13.97
N PRO A 101 0.36 4.85 15.27
CA PRO A 101 -0.76 4.98 16.21
C PRO A 101 -1.81 6.03 15.82
N GLU A 102 -1.37 7.15 15.25
CA GLU A 102 -2.22 8.25 14.80
C GLU A 102 -2.94 7.97 13.47
N ASN A 103 -2.49 6.96 12.72
CA ASN A 103 -3.06 6.59 11.43
C ASN A 103 -2.93 5.08 11.19
N PRO A 104 -3.63 4.25 12.00
CA PRO A 104 -3.45 2.81 11.97
C PRO A 104 -3.94 2.21 10.65
N VAL A 105 -3.32 1.11 10.26
CA VAL A 105 -3.77 0.33 9.10
C VAL A 105 -5.17 -0.22 9.39
N THR A 106 -6.10 -0.03 8.46
CA THR A 106 -7.52 -0.35 8.68
C THR A 106 -7.86 -1.81 8.40
N GLU A 107 -6.98 -2.52 7.69
CA GLU A 107 -7.14 -3.93 7.34
C GLU A 107 -6.06 -4.81 7.99
N PRO A 108 -6.35 -6.10 8.25
CA PRO A 108 -5.35 -7.04 8.77
C PRO A 108 -4.22 -7.27 7.75
N ILE A 109 -2.99 -6.99 8.17
CA ILE A 109 -1.79 -7.29 7.40
C ILE A 109 -1.55 -8.80 7.43
N GLU A 110 -1.18 -9.36 6.28
CA GLU A 110 -0.90 -10.78 6.09
C GLU A 110 0.44 -10.99 5.38
N VAL A 111 0.98 -12.21 5.47
CA VAL A 111 2.19 -12.59 4.73
C VAL A 111 1.90 -12.57 3.24
N GLY A 112 2.78 -11.95 2.46
CA GLY A 112 2.63 -11.73 1.03
C GLY A 112 1.98 -10.39 0.65
N ASP A 113 1.47 -9.63 1.62
CA ASP A 113 1.06 -8.23 1.39
C ASP A 113 2.30 -7.40 1.01
N ARG A 114 2.11 -6.34 0.22
CA ARG A 114 3.20 -5.47 -0.21
C ARG A 114 3.30 -4.24 0.66
N VAL A 115 4.51 -3.71 0.78
CA VAL A 115 4.73 -2.41 1.41
C VAL A 115 5.51 -1.51 0.46
N ARG A 116 5.25 -0.21 0.50
CA ARG A 116 6.06 0.79 -0.21
C ARG A 116 6.42 1.94 0.70
N VAL A 117 7.68 2.36 0.65
CA VAL A 117 8.15 3.57 1.33
C VAL A 117 7.66 4.80 0.56
N ARG A 118 7.22 5.82 1.29
CA ARG A 118 6.89 7.15 0.77
C ARG A 118 7.92 8.20 1.19
#